data_AF-A0A2Y9RBF9-F1
#
_entry.id   AF-A0A2Y9RBF9-F1
#
_cell.length_a   1.000
_cell.length_b   1.000
_cell.length_c   1.000
_cell.angle_alpha   90.00
_cell.angle_beta   90.00
_cell.angle_gamma   90.00
#
_symmetry.space_group_name_H-M   'P 1'
#
loop_
_entity.id
_entity.type
_entity.pdbx_description
1 polymer ?
#
loop_
_entity_poly.entity_id
_entity_poly.type
_entity_poly.pdbx_seq_one_letter_code
_entity_poly.pdbx_strand_id
1 'polypeptide(L)'
;MAQVTEIEPAGRLECSNQDRLTALRAVTNFGVPVDVVDCKEAEVFQRKLDESTKLIREFQEAQNERLSTRPASNMICLLGPSYREMHLTEQVTNNLKELAQQVTPGDIVSMCGVRKPMGISIPSPSVENTFVDLTEDFEDPNKTDVADCGPDGI
;
A
#
# COMPACT_ATOMS: atom_id res chain seq x y z
N MET A 1 4.13 36.58 -66.93
CA MET A 1 3.57 35.89 -65.74
C MET A 1 3.90 34.41 -65.92
N ALA A 2 4.49 33.64 -65.01
CA ALA A 2 4.82 33.81 -63.60
C ALA A 2 6.11 33.01 -63.29
N GLN A 3 6.84 33.43 -62.25
CA GLN A 3 7.95 32.68 -61.65
C GLN A 3 7.39 31.49 -60.86
N VAL A 4 8.04 30.33 -60.95
CA VAL A 4 7.89 29.25 -59.97
C VAL A 4 9.28 28.83 -59.52
N THR A 5 9.59 29.16 -58.28
CA THR A 5 10.80 28.80 -57.55
C THR A 5 10.66 27.35 -57.08
N GLU A 6 11.57 26.48 -57.51
CA GLU A 6 11.68 25.11 -57.02
C GLU A 6 12.65 25.07 -55.83
N ILE A 7 12.18 24.49 -54.74
CA ILE A 7 12.79 24.41 -53.41
C ILE A 7 13.62 23.12 -53.31
N GLU A 8 14.88 23.26 -52.92
CA GLU A 8 15.80 22.16 -52.62
C GLU A 8 15.42 21.49 -51.27
N PRO A 9 15.33 20.15 -51.17
CA PRO A 9 15.31 19.48 -49.88
C PRO A 9 16.75 19.18 -49.45
N ALA A 10 17.32 20.12 -48.70
CA ALA A 10 18.61 19.96 -48.05
C ALA A 10 18.55 18.90 -46.93
N GLY A 11 19.59 18.06 -46.90
CA GLY A 11 20.16 17.58 -45.64
C GLY A 11 19.64 16.25 -45.10
N ARG A 12 20.21 15.17 -45.62
CA ARG A 12 20.37 13.89 -44.89
C ARG A 12 21.07 14.14 -43.55
N LEU A 13 20.30 14.18 -42.45
CA LEU A 13 20.83 14.21 -41.08
C LEU A 13 21.20 12.79 -40.65
N GLU A 14 22.43 12.36 -40.95
CA GLU A 14 23.11 11.36 -40.13
C GLU A 14 23.44 12.01 -38.78
N CYS A 15 22.43 12.10 -37.90
CA CYS A 15 22.64 12.49 -36.52
C CYS A 15 23.33 11.31 -35.83
N SER A 16 24.65 11.43 -35.71
CA SER A 16 25.54 10.52 -34.99
C SER A 16 24.85 9.95 -33.74
N ASN A 17 24.59 8.64 -33.73
CA ASN A 17 24.01 7.95 -32.58
C ASN A 17 24.85 8.15 -31.29
N GLN A 18 26.10 8.59 -31.45
CA GLN A 18 27.00 8.96 -30.37
C GLN A 18 26.52 10.19 -29.58
N ASP A 19 25.96 11.19 -30.26
CA ASP A 19 25.49 12.42 -29.62
C ASP A 19 24.18 12.16 -28.86
N ARG A 20 23.33 11.29 -29.41
CA ARG A 20 22.10 10.81 -28.74
C ARG A 20 22.43 10.01 -27.47
N LEU A 21 23.43 9.12 -27.51
CA LEU A 21 23.91 8.38 -26.34
C LEU A 21 24.56 9.29 -25.30
N THR A 22 25.22 10.37 -25.73
CA THR A 22 25.83 11.36 -24.83
C THR A 22 24.76 12.20 -24.12
N ALA A 23 23.69 12.59 -24.81
CA ALA A 23 22.53 13.26 -24.20
C ALA A 23 21.79 12.35 -23.20
N LEU A 24 21.66 11.06 -23.50
CA LEU A 24 21.11 10.05 -22.57
C LEU A 24 21.98 9.85 -21.32
N ARG A 25 23.31 9.95 -21.45
CA ARG A 25 24.25 9.82 -20.31
C ARG A 25 24.10 10.95 -19.30
N ALA A 26 23.68 12.15 -19.73
CA ALA A 26 23.36 13.25 -18.83
C ALA A 26 22.03 13.04 -18.07
N VAL A 27 21.08 12.29 -18.64
CA VAL A 27 19.80 11.94 -18.00
C VAL A 27 19.99 10.87 -16.91
N THR A 28 20.91 9.92 -17.12
CA THR A 28 21.26 8.93 -16.08
C THR A 28 22.11 9.52 -14.95
N ASN A 29 22.64 10.74 -15.13
CA ASN A 29 23.49 11.44 -14.16
C ASN A 29 22.78 12.57 -13.39
N PHE A 30 21.45 12.67 -13.45
CA PHE A 30 20.71 13.51 -12.50
C PHE A 30 20.69 12.88 -11.10
N GLY A 31 21.78 13.10 -10.37
CA GLY A 31 21.67 13.78 -9.09
C GLY A 31 20.96 13.06 -7.94
N VAL A 32 20.82 11.74 -7.99
CA VAL A 32 20.71 10.97 -6.76
C VAL A 32 22.15 10.52 -6.50
N PRO A 33 22.86 11.04 -5.47
CA PRO A 33 23.93 10.25 -4.90
C PRO A 33 23.30 8.88 -4.72
N VAL A 34 23.95 7.81 -5.16
CA VAL A 34 23.68 6.53 -4.49
C VAL A 34 24.03 6.86 -3.05
N ASP A 35 23.01 7.25 -2.28
CA ASP A 35 23.04 7.28 -0.84
C ASP A 35 23.26 5.81 -0.57
N VAL A 36 24.53 5.42 -0.55
CA VAL A 36 24.97 4.27 0.21
C VAL A 36 24.37 4.59 1.55
N VAL A 37 23.25 3.93 1.87
CA VAL A 37 22.56 4.08 3.14
C VAL A 37 23.45 3.42 4.18
N ASP A 38 24.66 3.95 4.36
CA ASP A 38 25.59 3.67 5.43
C ASP A 38 25.20 4.57 6.60
N CYS A 39 23.92 4.47 6.95
CA CYS A 39 23.43 4.98 8.20
C CYS A 39 23.49 3.80 9.15
N LYS A 40 24.22 3.94 10.25
CA LYS A 40 24.29 2.96 11.35
C LYS A 40 22.91 2.43 11.76
N GLU A 41 21.86 3.23 11.57
CA GLU A 41 20.46 2.85 11.74
C GLU A 41 20.00 1.77 10.75
N ALA A 42 20.30 1.90 9.46
CA ALA A 42 19.96 0.91 8.43
C ALA A 42 20.60 -0.45 8.68
N GLU A 43 21.82 -0.50 9.22
CA GLU A 43 22.45 -1.76 9.65
C GLU A 43 21.69 -2.44 10.81
N VAL A 44 21.16 -1.66 11.76
CA VAL A 44 20.35 -2.19 12.86
C VAL A 44 19.04 -2.76 12.34
N PHE A 45 18.38 -2.05 11.42
CA PHE A 45 17.19 -2.53 10.73
C PHE A 45 17.46 -3.83 9.97
N GLN A 46 18.53 -3.87 9.17
CA GLN A 46 18.89 -5.05 8.40
C GLN A 46 19.16 -6.25 9.31
N ARG A 47 19.90 -6.06 10.41
CA ARG A 47 20.16 -7.11 11.39
C ARG A 47 18.86 -7.67 11.99
N LYS A 48 17.91 -6.81 12.37
CA LYS A 48 16.61 -7.24 12.89
C LYS A 48 15.76 -7.97 11.85
N LEU A 49 15.84 -7.57 10.58
CA LEU A 49 15.19 -8.29 9.49
C LEU A 49 15.81 -9.68 9.28
N ASP A 50 17.14 -9.78 9.33
CA ASP A 50 17.85 -11.06 9.21
C ASP A 50 17.52 -12.00 10.38
N GLU A 51 17.47 -11.47 11.60
CA GLU A 51 17.05 -12.18 12.80
C GLU A 51 15.60 -12.68 12.68
N SER A 52 14.67 -11.81 12.26
CA SER A 52 13.27 -12.17 12.05
C SER A 52 13.14 -13.27 10.99
N THR A 53 13.91 -13.17 9.90
CA THR A 53 13.93 -14.18 8.83
C THR A 53 14.44 -15.52 9.35
N LYS A 54 15.46 -15.52 10.21
CA LYS A 54 15.97 -16.73 10.87
C LYS A 54 14.90 -17.35 11.78
N LEU A 55 14.27 -16.55 12.64
CA LEU A 55 13.22 -17.01 13.55
C LEU A 55 12.03 -17.61 12.80
N ILE A 56 11.62 -17.03 11.67
CA ILE A 56 10.55 -17.56 10.82
C ILE A 56 10.93 -18.93 10.24
N ARG A 57 12.19 -19.11 9.81
CA ARG A 57 12.67 -20.42 9.33
C ARG A 57 12.66 -21.48 10.44
N GLU A 58 13.14 -21.13 11.62
CA GLU A 58 13.12 -22.04 12.77
C GLU A 58 11.70 -22.36 13.23
N PHE A 59 10.79 -21.40 13.14
CA PHE A 59 9.37 -21.59 13.43
C PHE A 59 8.74 -22.58 12.44
N GLN A 60 9.01 -22.39 11.14
CA GLN A 60 8.55 -23.31 10.10
C GLN A 60 9.13 -24.73 10.29
N GLU A 61 10.38 -24.83 10.71
CA GLU A 61 11.01 -26.12 11.05
C GLU A 61 10.31 -26.79 12.23
N ALA A 62 10.03 -26.06 13.31
CA ALA A 62 9.30 -26.58 14.47
C ALA A 62 7.88 -27.04 14.11
N GLN A 63 7.19 -26.27 13.26
CA GLN A 63 5.89 -26.67 12.71
C GLN A 63 6.02 -27.94 11.86
N ASN A 64 7.04 -28.02 11.01
CA ASN A 64 7.26 -29.16 10.14
C ASN A 64 7.61 -30.42 10.93
N GLU A 65 8.41 -30.32 11.99
CA GLU A 65 8.72 -31.42 12.91
C GLU A 65 7.44 -32.01 13.50
N ARG A 66 6.55 -31.17 14.03
CA ARG A 66 5.26 -31.60 14.59
C ARG A 66 4.34 -32.18 13.52
N LEU A 67 4.17 -31.48 12.41
CA LEU A 67 3.21 -31.85 11.36
C LEU A 67 3.66 -33.04 10.50
N SER A 68 4.97 -33.30 10.43
CA SER A 68 5.53 -34.47 9.74
C SER A 68 5.44 -35.75 10.57
N THR A 69 5.07 -35.66 11.86
CA THR A 69 4.77 -36.86 12.64
C THR A 69 3.59 -37.61 12.01
N ARG A 70 3.55 -38.93 12.20
CA ARG A 70 2.52 -39.77 11.59
C ARG A 70 1.12 -39.20 11.90
N PRO A 71 0.30 -38.89 10.88
CA PRO A 71 -1.02 -38.32 11.11
C PRO A 71 -1.84 -39.20 12.04
N ALA A 72 -2.50 -38.60 13.03
CA ALA A 72 -3.43 -39.33 13.88
C ALA A 72 -4.52 -39.98 13.02
N SER A 73 -4.96 -41.19 13.39
CA SER A 73 -6.02 -41.92 12.67
C SER A 73 -7.32 -41.12 12.51
N ASN A 74 -7.52 -40.10 13.37
CA ASN A 74 -8.59 -39.13 13.29
C ASN A 74 -8.00 -37.70 13.19
N MET A 75 -8.29 -36.99 12.11
CA MET A 75 -7.83 -35.60 11.89
C MET A 75 -8.36 -34.59 12.92
N ILE A 76 -9.38 -34.95 13.70
CA ILE A 76 -9.93 -34.11 14.76
C ILE A 76 -8.95 -33.95 15.94
N CYS A 77 -7.94 -34.83 16.05
CA CYS A 77 -6.93 -34.83 17.11
C CYS A 77 -5.55 -34.37 16.61
N LEU A 78 -5.48 -33.26 15.86
CA LEU A 78 -4.18 -32.66 15.55
C LEU A 78 -3.48 -32.26 16.86
N LEU A 79 -2.19 -32.57 16.98
CA LEU A 79 -1.37 -32.04 18.06
C LEU A 79 -1.41 -30.52 17.99
N GLY A 80 -1.74 -29.87 19.09
CA GLY A 80 -1.67 -28.41 19.20
C GLY A 80 -0.22 -27.90 19.05
N PRO A 81 -0.04 -26.58 18.93
CA PRO A 81 1.28 -25.97 18.89
C PRO A 81 2.14 -26.36 20.08
N SER A 82 3.41 -26.67 19.82
CA SER A 82 4.41 -26.93 20.84
C SER A 82 4.83 -25.65 21.57
N TYR A 83 5.44 -25.82 22.75
CA TYR A 83 6.02 -24.70 23.50
C TYR A 83 7.09 -23.95 22.69
N ARG A 84 7.90 -24.69 21.90
CA ARG A 84 8.90 -24.10 21.00
C ARG A 84 8.25 -23.23 19.92
N GLU A 85 7.18 -23.72 19.27
CA GLU A 85 6.40 -22.95 18.27
C GLU A 85 5.84 -21.65 18.89
N MET A 86 5.26 -21.75 20.09
CA MET A 86 4.69 -20.59 20.79
C MET A 86 5.75 -19.52 21.11
N HIS A 87 6.90 -19.92 21.66
CA HIS A 87 7.99 -18.99 21.98
C HIS A 87 8.62 -18.34 20.73
N LEU A 88 8.80 -19.11 19.65
CA LEU A 88 9.28 -18.57 18.38
C LEU A 88 8.27 -17.57 17.78
N THR A 89 6.97 -17.86 17.86
CA THR A 89 5.91 -16.95 17.41
C THR A 89 5.97 -15.62 18.15
N GLU A 90 6.13 -15.66 19.47
CA GLU A 90 6.25 -14.47 20.29
C GLU A 90 7.47 -13.61 19.89
N GLN A 91 8.63 -14.24 19.70
CA GLN A 91 9.84 -13.53 19.25
C GLN A 91 9.70 -12.91 17.86
N VAL A 92 9.11 -13.64 16.90
CA VAL A 92 8.83 -13.11 15.56
C VAL A 92 7.89 -11.91 15.65
N THR A 93 6.81 -12.05 16.42
CA THR A 93 5.79 -11.00 16.57
C THR A 93 6.39 -9.73 17.19
N ASN A 94 7.19 -9.89 18.25
CA ASN A 94 7.83 -8.76 18.92
C ASN A 94 8.84 -8.05 18.01
N ASN A 95 9.68 -8.79 17.27
CA ASN A 95 10.62 -8.18 16.33
C ASN A 95 9.90 -7.44 15.19
N LEU A 96 8.87 -8.05 14.59
CA LEU A 96 8.09 -7.40 13.53
C LEU A 96 7.37 -6.16 14.04
N LYS A 97 6.84 -6.18 15.27
CA LYS A 97 6.26 -4.99 15.93
C LYS A 97 7.29 -3.87 16.06
N GLU A 98 8.49 -4.18 16.54
CA GLU A 98 9.56 -3.20 16.70
C GLU A 98 10.06 -2.62 15.38
N LEU A 99 10.04 -3.40 14.29
CA LEU A 99 10.35 -2.91 12.95
C LEU A 99 9.22 -2.03 12.41
N ALA A 100 7.98 -2.49 12.53
CA ALA A 100 6.80 -1.82 11.97
C ALA A 100 6.49 -0.48 12.67
N GLN A 101 6.80 -0.33 13.96
CA GLN A 101 6.57 0.92 14.69
C GLN A 101 7.51 2.06 14.28
N GLN A 102 8.62 1.76 13.59
CA GLN A 102 9.62 2.75 13.20
C GLN A 102 9.41 3.29 11.78
N VAL A 103 8.43 2.76 11.04
CA VAL A 103 8.09 3.19 9.69
C VAL A 103 6.62 3.57 9.61
N THR A 104 6.23 4.30 8.58
CA THR A 104 4.80 4.59 8.39
C THR A 104 4.10 3.34 7.85
N PRO A 105 2.81 3.12 8.15
CA PRO A 105 2.08 1.98 7.60
C PRO A 105 2.13 1.90 6.06
N GLY A 106 2.19 3.07 5.39
CA GLY A 106 2.29 3.16 3.94
C GLY A 106 3.60 2.62 3.36
N ASP A 107 4.68 2.57 4.15
CA ASP A 107 5.96 2.01 3.74
C ASP A 107 5.95 0.48 3.74
N ILE A 108 5.06 -0.14 4.52
CA ILE A 108 4.92 -1.61 4.65
C ILE A 108 3.85 -2.13 3.71
N VAL A 109 2.72 -1.42 3.60
CA VAL A 109 1.54 -1.91 2.88
C VAL A 109 0.86 -0.81 2.06
N SER A 110 0.47 -1.16 0.83
CA SER A 110 -0.35 -0.31 -0.04
C SER A 110 -1.78 -0.15 0.50
N MET A 111 -2.45 0.94 0.15
CA MET A 111 -3.90 1.13 0.33
C MET A 111 -4.74 -0.08 -0.14
N CYS A 112 -4.32 -0.75 -1.22
CA CYS A 112 -4.99 -1.96 -1.70
C CYS A 112 -4.78 -3.15 -0.75
N GLY A 113 -3.60 -3.26 -0.14
CA GLY A 113 -3.28 -4.32 0.83
C GLY A 113 -4.04 -4.18 2.15
N VAL A 114 -4.47 -2.97 2.52
CA VAL A 114 -5.37 -2.73 3.67
C VAL A 114 -6.83 -2.96 3.29
N ARG A 115 -7.29 -2.45 2.15
CA ARG A 115 -8.70 -2.53 1.73
C ARG A 115 -9.18 -3.96 1.47
N LYS A 116 -8.36 -4.78 0.81
CA LYS A 116 -8.69 -6.18 0.48
C LYS A 116 -9.12 -7.01 1.71
N PRO A 117 -8.32 -7.12 2.79
CA PRO A 117 -8.70 -7.89 3.97
C PRO A 117 -9.87 -7.27 4.74
N MET A 118 -10.10 -5.95 4.61
CA MET A 118 -11.28 -5.27 5.17
C MET A 118 -12.56 -5.49 4.34
N GLY A 119 -12.48 -6.23 3.22
CA GLY A 119 -13.62 -6.44 2.33
C GLY A 119 -14.02 -5.20 1.51
N ILE A 120 -13.19 -4.15 1.51
CA ILE A 120 -13.47 -2.91 0.80
C ILE A 120 -13.03 -3.09 -0.66
N SER A 121 -14.02 -3.14 -1.54
CA SER A 121 -13.79 -3.15 -2.99
C SER A 121 -13.53 -1.72 -3.46
N ILE A 122 -12.53 -1.52 -4.32
CA ILE A 122 -12.43 -0.26 -5.05
C ILE A 122 -13.42 -0.38 -6.20
N PRO A 123 -14.48 0.45 -6.25
CA PRO A 123 -15.37 0.44 -7.42
C PRO A 123 -14.51 0.67 -8.66
N SER A 124 -14.71 -0.14 -9.70
CA SER A 124 -14.10 0.15 -11.00
C SER A 124 -14.47 1.59 -11.37
N PRO A 125 -13.60 2.36 -12.03
CA PRO A 125 -13.96 3.67 -12.53
C PRO A 125 -15.09 3.49 -13.56
N SER A 126 -16.33 3.47 -13.08
CA SER A 126 -17.51 3.58 -13.90
C SER A 126 -17.51 5.01 -14.40
N VAL A 127 -17.49 5.14 -15.72
CA VAL A 127 -17.94 6.36 -16.39
C VAL A 127 -19.31 6.69 -15.79
N GLU A 128 -19.44 7.89 -15.22
CA GLU A 128 -20.63 8.49 -14.58
C GLU A 128 -20.73 8.38 -13.05
N ASN A 129 -20.35 9.50 -12.42
CA ASN A 129 -20.56 9.85 -11.02
C ASN A 129 -22.06 9.84 -10.68
N THR A 130 -22.54 8.81 -9.98
CA THR A 130 -23.73 8.97 -9.14
C THR A 130 -23.25 9.40 -7.76
N PHE A 131 -23.05 10.70 -7.58
CA PHE A 131 -22.84 11.29 -6.25
C PHE A 131 -24.19 11.29 -5.54
N VAL A 132 -24.32 10.53 -4.45
CA VAL A 132 -25.49 10.60 -3.58
C VAL A 132 -25.14 11.61 -2.49
N ASP A 133 -25.78 12.78 -2.54
CA ASP A 133 -25.68 13.82 -1.52
C ASP A 133 -26.55 13.41 -0.31
N LEU A 134 -25.92 13.27 0.86
CA LEU A 134 -26.57 12.85 2.11
C LEU A 134 -26.81 14.04 3.06
N THR A 135 -26.74 15.28 2.56
CA THR A 135 -26.85 16.48 3.38
C THR A 135 -28.29 17.00 3.54
N GLU A 136 -29.28 16.36 2.91
CA GLU A 136 -30.70 16.74 3.00
C GLU A 136 -31.41 16.00 4.15
N ASP A 137 -31.17 16.40 5.40
CA ASP A 137 -32.19 16.34 6.47
C ASP A 137 -31.69 17.00 7.76
N PHE A 138 -31.80 18.34 7.82
CA PHE A 138 -31.88 19.08 9.07
C PHE A 138 -32.89 20.21 8.89
N GLU A 139 -34.18 19.86 8.85
CA GLU A 139 -35.26 20.85 9.00
C GLU A 139 -35.36 21.25 10.49
N ASP A 140 -34.96 22.49 10.79
CA ASP A 140 -35.14 23.14 12.10
C ASP A 140 -36.64 23.31 12.43
N PRO A 141 -37.14 22.83 13.59
CA PRO A 141 -38.51 23.09 13.99
C PRO A 141 -38.56 24.43 14.73
N ASN A 142 -38.73 25.53 14.01
CA ASN A 142 -39.06 26.79 14.66
C ASN A 142 -40.04 27.64 13.85
N LYS A 143 -41.34 27.41 14.06
CA LYS A 143 -42.32 28.49 14.03
C LYS A 143 -43.56 28.16 14.86
N THR A 144 -43.67 28.91 15.95
CA THR A 144 -44.86 29.30 16.71
C THR A 144 -46.17 29.22 15.93
N ASP A 145 -47.19 28.61 16.53
CA ASP A 145 -48.57 29.04 16.32
C ASP A 145 -49.19 29.36 17.69
N VAL A 146 -49.63 30.61 17.83
CA VAL A 146 -50.25 31.19 19.02
C VAL A 146 -51.75 30.98 18.84
N ALA A 147 -52.35 30.12 19.67
CA ALA A 147 -53.80 29.97 19.69
C ALA A 147 -54.45 31.23 20.29
N ASP A 148 -55.05 32.05 19.41
CA ASP A 148 -55.99 33.10 19.78
C ASP A 148 -57.37 32.47 20.03
N CYS A 149 -57.77 32.39 21.30
CA CYS A 149 -59.14 32.01 21.68
C CYS A 149 -59.94 33.29 21.99
N GLY A 150 -60.70 33.75 21.01
CA GLY A 150 -61.74 34.77 21.17
C GLY A 150 -63.11 34.17 21.56
N PRO A 151 -63.96 34.90 22.32
CA PRO A 151 -65.13 34.33 23.00
C PRO A 151 -66.49 34.54 22.29
N ASP A 152 -67.45 33.71 22.73
CA ASP A 152 -68.90 33.91 22.92
C ASP A 152 -69.93 33.90 21.76
N GLY A 153 -71.05 33.22 22.08
CA GLY A 153 -72.41 33.42 21.54
C GLY A 153 -72.93 32.20 20.76
N ILE A 154 -74.08 31.55 21.06
CA ILE A 154 -75.25 31.81 21.93
C ILE A 154 -75.77 30.44 22.39
#